data_AF-A0A2V4D4F8-F1
#
_entry.id   AF-A0A2V4D4F8-F1
#
_cell.length_a   1.000
_cell.length_b   1.000
_cell.length_c   1.000
_cell.angle_alpha   90.00
_cell.angle_beta   90.00
_cell.angle_gamma   90.00
#
_symmetry.space_group_name_H-M   'P 1'
#
loop_
_entity.id
_entity.type
_entity.pdbx_description
1 polymer ?
#
loop_
_entity_poly.entity_id
_entity_poly.type
_entity_poly.pdbx_seq_one_letter_code
_entity_poly.pdbx_strand_id
1 'polypeptide(L)'
;MVVDEPRIPGYLAHEELRPGQAEMITEAYDVLVNKGSHLACAPTGIGKTAAALSAALDASFSSNEKRTIFFLTGRQAQHRIVVETVRRINKRLKDGQS
;
A
#
# COMPACT_ATOMS: atom_id res chain seq x y z
N MET A 1 18.80 -9.76 -16.95
CA MET A 1 17.71 -9.06 -16.23
C MET A 1 17.76 -9.58 -14.80
N VAL A 2 18.14 -8.73 -13.85
CA VAL A 2 18.01 -9.10 -12.43
C VAL A 2 16.51 -9.09 -12.17
N VAL A 3 15.92 -10.27 -12.00
CA VAL A 3 14.61 -10.37 -11.39
C VAL A 3 14.85 -10.07 -9.92
N ASP A 4 14.61 -8.81 -9.52
CA ASP A 4 14.59 -8.46 -8.10
C ASP A 4 13.59 -9.40 -7.41
N GLU A 5 14.02 -10.02 -6.32
CA GLU A 5 13.10 -10.82 -5.51
C GLU A 5 11.92 -9.93 -5.10
N PRO A 6 10.67 -10.42 -5.22
CA PRO A 6 9.52 -9.61 -4.90
C PRO A 6 9.58 -9.19 -3.43
N ARG A 7 9.59 -7.87 -3.21
CA ARG A 7 9.47 -7.25 -1.90
C ARG A 7 8.30 -7.88 -1.13
N ILE A 8 8.52 -8.24 0.13
CA ILE A 8 7.46 -8.63 1.06
C ILE A 8 6.88 -7.35 1.69
N PRO A 9 5.61 -6.98 1.43
CA PRO A 9 5.02 -5.78 2.03
C PRO A 9 4.77 -5.97 3.52
N GLY A 10 5.12 -4.98 4.35
CA GLY A 10 5.01 -5.09 5.81
C GLY A 10 3.60 -4.80 6.35
N TYR A 11 2.74 -4.17 5.53
CA TYR A 11 1.43 -3.70 5.97
C TYR A 11 0.33 -4.12 4.99
N LEU A 12 -0.29 -5.27 5.23
CA LEU A 12 -1.34 -5.81 4.38
C LEU A 12 -2.71 -5.76 5.07
N ALA A 13 -3.77 -5.48 4.31
CA ALA A 13 -5.14 -5.47 4.80
C ALA A 13 -5.84 -6.84 4.72
N HIS A 14 -5.24 -7.78 3.98
CA HIS A 14 -5.74 -9.11 3.68
C HIS A 14 -4.57 -10.12 3.75
N GLU A 15 -4.88 -11.40 3.95
CA GLU A 15 -3.88 -12.48 4.01
C GLU A 15 -3.17 -12.68 2.68
N GLU A 16 -3.93 -12.61 1.59
CA GLU A 16 -3.42 -12.88 0.24
C GLU A 16 -3.51 -11.63 -0.63
N LEU A 17 -2.46 -11.43 -1.43
CA LEU A 17 -2.41 -10.41 -2.47
C LEU A 17 -3.16 -10.91 -3.71
N ARG A 18 -4.00 -10.03 -4.27
CA ARG A 18 -4.64 -10.26 -5.57
C ARG A 18 -3.64 -10.03 -6.71
N PRO A 19 -3.88 -10.61 -7.91
CA PRO A 19 -3.07 -10.32 -9.08
C PRO A 19 -2.92 -8.82 -9.33
N GLY A 20 -1.68 -8.38 -9.57
CA GLY A 20 -1.32 -6.97 -9.78
C GLY A 20 -1.18 -6.12 -8.51
N GLN A 21 -1.61 -6.58 -7.33
CA GLN A 21 -1.37 -5.82 -6.09
C GLN A 21 0.11 -5.82 -5.70
N ALA A 22 0.78 -6.97 -5.80
CA ALA A 22 2.19 -7.09 -5.43
C ALA A 22 3.09 -6.17 -6.29
N GLU A 23 2.83 -6.14 -7.60
CA GLU A 23 3.49 -5.27 -8.56
C GLU A 23 3.25 -3.79 -8.21
N MET A 24 1.97 -3.38 -8.05
CA MET A 24 1.62 -2.02 -7.67
C MET A 24 2.26 -1.59 -6.34
N ILE A 25 2.35 -2.49 -5.35
CA ILE A 25 2.98 -2.19 -4.06
C ILE A 25 4.47 -1.94 -4.24
N THR A 26 5.15 -2.82 -4.97
CA THR A 26 6.60 -2.75 -5.21
C THR A 26 6.96 -1.47 -5.96
N GLU A 27 6.31 -1.24 -7.11
CA GLU A 27 6.58 -0.07 -7.94
C GLU A 27 6.25 1.25 -7.22
N ALA A 28 5.14 1.30 -6.48
CA ALA A 28 4.80 2.50 -5.72
C ALA A 28 5.76 2.73 -4.55
N TYR A 29 6.20 1.67 -3.86
CA TYR A 29 7.18 1.78 -2.79
C TYR A 29 8.50 2.35 -3.31
N ASP A 30 9.05 1.76 -4.37
CA ASP A 30 10.35 2.16 -4.95
C ASP A 30 10.33 3.62 -5.38
N VAL A 31 9.25 4.05 -6.02
CA VAL A 31 9.09 5.44 -6.43
C VAL A 31 8.97 6.38 -5.22
N LEU A 32 8.24 5.99 -4.17
CA LEU A 32 8.07 6.81 -2.97
C LEU A 32 9.35 6.96 -2.13
N VAL A 33 10.17 5.91 -2.02
CA VAL A 33 11.48 6.03 -1.33
C VAL A 33 12.45 6.89 -2.11
N ASN A 34 12.37 6.86 -3.44
CA ASN A 34 13.13 7.71 -4.35
C ASN A 34 12.52 9.11 -4.58
N LYS A 35 11.53 9.50 -3.78
CA LYS A 35 10.88 10.82 -3.81
C LYS A 35 10.22 11.18 -5.17
N GLY A 36 9.79 10.17 -5.93
CA GLY A 36 9.11 10.32 -7.21
C GLY A 36 7.58 10.23 -7.13
N SER A 37 6.92 10.05 -8.28
CA SER A 37 5.47 9.86 -8.40
C SER A 37 5.13 8.64 -9.27
N HIS A 38 4.22 7.79 -8.78
CA HIS A 38 3.80 6.56 -9.46
C HIS A 38 2.40 6.74 -10.05
N LEU A 39 2.28 6.63 -11.38
CA LEU A 39 1.01 6.73 -12.09
C LEU A 39 0.60 5.35 -12.63
N ALA A 40 -0.43 4.77 -12.04
CA ALA A 40 -0.93 3.45 -12.43
C ALA A 40 -2.37 3.49 -12.95
N CYS A 41 -2.62 2.79 -14.06
CA CYS A 41 -3.96 2.45 -14.53
C CYS A 41 -4.29 1.02 -14.12
N ALA A 42 -4.80 0.85 -12.90
CA ALA A 42 -5.16 -0.46 -12.38
C ALA A 42 -6.67 -0.72 -12.54
N PRO A 43 -7.11 -1.93 -12.94
CA PRO A 43 -8.53 -2.29 -13.05
C PRO A 43 -9.29 -2.08 -11.72
N THR A 44 -10.61 -1.91 -11.81
CA THR A 44 -11.46 -1.91 -10.59
C THR A 44 -11.43 -3.29 -9.95
N GLY A 45 -11.59 -3.35 -8.63
CA GLY A 45 -11.64 -4.63 -7.90
C GLY A 45 -10.29 -5.26 -7.54
N ILE A 46 -9.16 -4.79 -8.07
CA ILE A 46 -7.84 -5.34 -7.68
C ILE A 46 -7.43 -4.98 -6.24
N GLY A 47 -8.08 -3.98 -5.63
CA GLY A 47 -7.73 -3.50 -4.29
C GLY A 47 -6.65 -2.42 -4.27
N LYS A 48 -6.72 -1.46 -5.22
CA LYS A 48 -5.82 -0.28 -5.32
C LYS A 48 -5.62 0.47 -4.00
N THR A 49 -6.69 0.65 -3.22
CA THR A 49 -6.62 1.34 -1.93
C THR A 49 -5.71 0.62 -0.95
N ALA A 50 -5.83 -0.71 -0.84
CA ALA A 50 -5.00 -1.52 0.04
C ALA A 50 -3.54 -1.53 -0.45
N ALA A 51 -3.31 -1.66 -1.76
CA ALA A 51 -1.98 -1.63 -2.35
C ALA A 51 -1.27 -0.27 -2.13
N ALA A 52 -1.95 0.85 -2.42
CA ALA A 52 -1.41 2.19 -2.24
C ALA A 52 -1.10 2.49 -0.76
N LEU A 53 -1.98 2.09 0.17
CA LEU A 53 -1.72 2.25 1.60
C LEU A 53 -0.54 1.40 2.06
N SER A 54 -0.43 0.15 1.60
CA SER A 54 0.68 -0.74 1.92
C SER A 54 2.02 -0.12 1.53
N ALA A 55 2.15 0.30 0.26
CA ALA A 55 3.35 0.94 -0.25
C ALA A 55 3.69 2.26 0.49
N ALA A 56 2.68 3.08 0.77
CA ALA A 56 2.88 4.36 1.45
C ALA A 56 3.30 4.19 2.92
N LEU A 57 2.73 3.22 3.64
CA LEU A 57 3.13 2.89 5.02
C LEU A 57 4.56 2.37 5.04
N ASP A 58 4.86 1.42 4.18
CA ASP A 58 6.20 0.85 4.01
C ASP A 58 7.25 1.95 3.75
N ALA A 59 7.00 2.82 2.78
CA ALA A 59 7.91 3.93 2.43
C ALA A 59 7.98 5.00 3.54
N SER A 60 6.91 5.17 4.32
CA SER A 60 6.89 6.08 5.46
C SER A 60 7.73 5.56 6.62
N PHE A 61 7.61 4.26 6.95
CA PHE A 61 8.31 3.67 8.07
C PHE A 61 9.77 3.30 7.75
N SER A 62 10.14 3.14 6.47
CA SER A 62 11.53 2.98 6.06
C SER A 62 12.33 4.30 6.05
N SER A 63 11.68 5.44 6.31
CA SER A 63 12.31 6.76 6.32
C SER A 63 12.75 7.15 7.73
N ASN A 64 13.94 7.74 7.86
CA ASN A 64 14.42 8.32 9.12
C ASN A 64 13.64 9.59 9.53
N GLU A 65 12.95 10.22 8.58
CA GLU A 65 12.10 11.37 8.81
C GLU A 65 10.63 10.94 8.94
N LYS A 66 9.91 11.58 9.86
CA LYS A 66 8.46 11.38 10.01
C LYS A 66 7.73 11.89 8.76
N ARG A 67 7.00 11.02 8.10
CA ARG A 67 6.15 11.36 6.94
C ARG A 67 4.68 11.31 7.31
N THR A 68 3.88 12.19 6.70
CA THR A 68 2.43 12.18 6.81
C THR A 68 1.84 11.63 5.51
N ILE A 69 1.08 10.55 5.59
CA ILE A 69 0.36 9.99 4.44
C ILE A 69 -0.96 10.76 4.29
N PHE A 70 -1.14 11.41 3.15
CA PHE A 70 -2.37 12.13 2.82
C PHE A 70 -3.10 11.41 1.68
N PHE A 71 -4.33 10.97 1.93
CA PHE A 71 -5.11 10.20 0.97
C PHE A 71 -6.25 11.04 0.38
N LEU A 72 -6.26 11.18 -0.94
CA LEU A 72 -7.26 11.94 -1.69
C LEU A 72 -8.17 11.01 -2.50
N THR A 73 -9.48 11.24 -2.46
CA THR A 73 -10.44 10.48 -3.27
C THR A 73 -11.65 11.34 -3.65
N GLY A 74 -12.20 11.10 -4.84
CA GLY A 74 -13.25 11.95 -5.43
C GLY A 74 -14.67 11.70 -4.89
N ARG A 75 -14.90 10.70 -4.03
CA ARG A 75 -16.25 10.38 -3.51
C ARG A 75 -16.23 10.07 -2.02
N GLN A 76 -17.20 10.59 -1.27
CA GLN A 76 -17.33 10.39 0.18
C GLN A 76 -17.35 8.91 0.60
N ALA A 77 -18.05 8.05 -0.15
CA ALA A 77 -18.09 6.60 0.12
C ALA A 77 -16.69 5.93 0.13
N GLN A 78 -15.71 6.51 -0.58
CA GLN A 78 -14.34 5.99 -0.63
C GLN A 78 -13.52 6.34 0.61
N HIS A 79 -13.85 7.42 1.33
CA HIS A 79 -13.19 7.73 2.61
C HIS A 79 -13.42 6.62 3.64
N ARG A 80 -14.63 6.04 3.66
CA ARG A 80 -14.93 4.89 4.52
C ARG A 80 -14.05 3.69 4.20
N ILE A 81 -13.81 3.42 2.92
CA ILE A 81 -12.96 2.30 2.46
C ILE A 81 -11.53 2.47 2.98
N VAL A 82 -10.98 3.68 2.93
CA VAL A 82 -9.62 3.98 3.45
C VAL A 82 -9.55 3.70 4.95
N VAL A 83 -10.48 4.24 5.73
CA VAL A 83 -10.51 4.06 7.19
C VAL A 83 -10.67 2.59 7.57
N GLU A 84 -11.57 1.86 6.91
CA GLU A 84 -11.75 0.42 7.14
C GLU A 84 -10.50 -0.38 6.77
N THR A 85 -9.80 0.00 5.70
CA THR A 85 -8.55 -0.66 5.28
C THR A 85 -7.46 -0.48 6.33
N VAL A 86 -7.26 0.73 6.85
CA VAL A 86 -6.29 1.00 7.93
C VAL A 86 -6.65 0.24 9.21
N ARG A 87 -7.93 0.16 9.57
CA ARG A 87 -8.37 -0.64 10.73
C ARG A 87 -8.05 -2.13 10.55
N ARG A 88 -8.20 -2.67 9.34
CA ARG A 88 -7.85 -4.07 9.03
C ARG A 88 -6.35 -4.33 9.14
N ILE A 89 -5.53 -3.44 8.60
CA ILE A 89 -4.06 -3.50 8.74
C ILE A 89 -3.68 -3.54 10.23
N ASN A 90 -4.21 -2.61 11.03
CA ASN A 90 -3.95 -2.55 12.47
C ASN A 90 -4.41 -3.81 13.21
N LYS A 91 -5.53 -4.42 12.80
CA LYS A 91 -5.99 -5.68 13.39
C LYS A 91 -4.99 -6.80 13.11
N ARG A 92 -4.52 -6.95 11.86
CA ARG A 92 -3.53 -7.98 11.49
C ARG A 92 -2.20 -7.82 12.22
N LEU A 93 -1.73 -6.58 12.41
CA LEU A 93 -0.52 -6.29 13.20
C LEU A 93 -0.67 -6.77 14.65
N LYS A 94 -1.83 -6.52 15.28
CA LYS A 94 -2.11 -6.99 16.65
C LYS A 94 -2.21 -8.50 16.75
N ASP A 95 -2.73 -9.14 15.70
CA ASP A 95 -2.90 -10.58 15.63
C ASP A 95 -1.59 -11.31 15.23
N GLY A 96 -0.49 -10.58 14.99
CA GLY A 96 0.82 -11.14 14.64
C GLY A 96 0.92 -11.68 13.20
N GLN A 97 0.05 -11.20 12.30
CA GLN A 97 -0.10 -11.72 10.93
C GLN A 97 0.45 -10.75 9.87
N SER A 98 1.48 -9.97 10.20
CA SER A 98 2.11 -9.02 9.26
C SER A 98 3.25 -9.67 8.51
#